data_AF-V2X950-F1
#
_entry.id   AF-V2X950-F1
#
_cell.length_a   1.000
_cell.length_b   1.000
_cell.length_c   1.000
_cell.angle_alpha   90.00
_cell.angle_beta   90.00
_cell.angle_gamma   90.00
#
_symmetry.space_group_name_H-M   'P 1'
#
loop_
_entity.id
_entity.type
_entity.pdbx_description
1 polymer ?
#
loop_
_entity_poly.entity_id
_entity_poly.type
_entity_poly.pdbx_seq_one_letter_code
_entity_poly.pdbx_strand_id
1 'polypeptide(L)'
;MTIDIAYQDVVDPPFNHEDADLIVRSTSSNVDFRVMKAFLIFASLRWKDMLTTYSQNAVKDIKDGLHILPLEEDEETLGTLLRLCYPPHAASTMPKITTVQHAAAIFDVARKYLAEVVETVIMQQVMGNFLCTEPMRVFAFAWRFGMCSEMKLAAKETLRLPLLGREYSEELEWISGGALHRLQQYHVACGQAAGAVVDDLVWLTRETFTWFECMDCNRRECATVQVKISGNRMKWVYSKWWQEYMKAMKSALNACPSRRTVEDPILVEEALRKACQSCLRCGMRVFKEMREFCQMLADAVDKATEKVILNIQL
;
A
#
# COMPACT_ATOMS: atom_id res chain seq x y z
N MET A 1 -39.72 -25.37 18.88
CA MET A 1 -38.51 -25.98 19.44
C MET A 1 -37.35 -25.05 19.14
N THR A 2 -37.09 -24.11 20.05
CA THR A 2 -35.85 -23.34 20.08
C THR A 2 -34.76 -24.35 20.41
N ILE A 3 -33.85 -24.59 19.47
CA ILE A 3 -32.62 -25.33 19.76
C ILE A 3 -31.86 -24.44 20.75
N ASP A 4 -31.66 -24.89 21.98
CA ASP A 4 -30.66 -24.28 22.88
C ASP A 4 -29.30 -24.53 22.22
N ILE A 5 -28.85 -23.59 21.39
CA ILE A 5 -27.52 -23.64 20.81
C ILE A 5 -26.56 -23.36 21.96
N ALA A 6 -25.85 -24.41 22.40
CA ALA A 6 -24.86 -24.28 23.45
C ALA A 6 -23.71 -23.39 22.98
N TYR A 7 -23.36 -22.38 23.77
CA TYR A 7 -22.22 -21.51 23.50
C TYR A 7 -20.92 -22.28 23.73
N GLN A 8 -20.01 -22.22 22.75
CA GLN A 8 -18.70 -22.88 22.82
C GLN A 8 -17.67 -21.94 23.44
N ASP A 9 -16.86 -22.43 24.38
CA ASP A 9 -15.77 -21.64 24.94
C ASP A 9 -14.56 -21.67 24.01
N VAL A 10 -13.98 -20.50 23.74
CA VAL A 10 -12.68 -20.39 23.08
C VAL A 10 -11.59 -20.80 24.07
N VAL A 11 -10.75 -21.77 23.66
CA VAL A 11 -9.74 -22.40 24.54
C VAL A 11 -8.30 -22.09 24.15
N ASP A 12 -8.09 -21.26 23.14
CA ASP A 12 -6.77 -20.70 22.82
C ASP A 12 -6.45 -19.45 23.66
N PRO A 13 -5.17 -19.18 23.93
CA PRO A 13 -4.77 -17.95 24.60
C PRO A 13 -5.16 -16.68 23.81
N PRO A 14 -5.55 -15.60 24.49
CA PRO A 14 -5.54 -15.43 25.95
C PRO A 14 -6.82 -15.90 26.66
N PHE A 15 -7.72 -16.59 25.95
CA PHE A 15 -9.08 -16.90 26.40
C PHE A 15 -9.21 -18.14 27.29
N ASN A 16 -8.09 -18.80 27.57
CA ASN A 16 -8.01 -19.97 28.43
C ASN A 16 -7.38 -19.69 29.81
N HIS A 17 -7.24 -18.42 30.18
CA HIS A 17 -6.63 -18.03 31.45
C HIS A 17 -7.58 -18.26 32.64
N GLU A 18 -7.09 -18.88 33.71
CA GLU A 18 -7.90 -19.24 34.89
C GLU A 18 -8.43 -18.01 35.65
N ASP A 19 -7.64 -16.93 35.69
CA ASP A 19 -8.03 -15.65 36.33
C ASP A 19 -8.97 -14.77 35.48
N ALA A 20 -9.63 -15.32 34.46
CA ALA A 20 -10.63 -14.56 33.71
C ALA A 20 -11.79 -14.14 34.62
N ASP A 21 -12.20 -12.88 34.54
CA ASP A 21 -13.22 -12.28 35.41
C ASP A 21 -14.46 -11.77 34.64
N LEU A 22 -14.50 -12.01 33.32
CA LEU A 22 -15.59 -11.70 32.41
C LEU A 22 -15.70 -12.76 31.30
N ILE A 23 -16.92 -13.03 30.85
CA ILE A 23 -17.17 -13.71 29.58
C ILE A 23 -17.67 -12.66 28.60
N VAL A 24 -16.94 -12.45 27.49
CA VAL A 24 -17.46 -11.70 26.34
C VAL A 24 -18.04 -12.70 25.36
N ARG A 25 -19.32 -12.55 25.03
CA ARG A 25 -20.08 -13.52 24.25
C ARG A 25 -20.39 -12.97 22.87
N SER A 26 -19.94 -13.67 21.84
CA SER A 26 -20.41 -13.45 20.46
C SER A 26 -21.78 -14.09 20.29
N THR A 27 -22.83 -13.28 20.18
CA THR A 27 -24.20 -13.77 19.99
C THR A 27 -24.47 -14.23 18.56
N SER A 28 -23.67 -13.79 17.59
CA SER A 28 -23.81 -14.18 16.18
C SER A 28 -23.12 -15.52 15.88
N SER A 29 -22.01 -15.83 16.55
CA SER A 29 -21.28 -17.11 16.38
C SER A 29 -21.58 -18.15 17.46
N ASN A 30 -22.29 -17.78 18.54
CA ASN A 30 -22.51 -18.63 19.73
C ASN A 30 -21.20 -19.07 20.41
N VAL A 31 -20.29 -18.11 20.60
CA VAL A 31 -18.96 -18.37 21.16
C VAL A 31 -18.71 -17.46 22.38
N ASP A 32 -18.08 -18.02 23.40
CA ASP A 32 -17.71 -17.36 24.66
C ASP A 32 -16.19 -17.17 24.76
N PHE A 33 -15.77 -15.93 24.96
CA PHE A 33 -14.38 -15.54 25.22
C PHE A 33 -14.22 -15.21 26.71
N ARG A 34 -13.48 -16.02 27.45
CA ARG A 34 -13.13 -15.70 28.84
C ARG A 34 -11.99 -14.67 28.84
N VAL A 35 -12.24 -13.48 29.41
CA VAL A 35 -11.29 -12.36 29.37
C VAL A 35 -11.09 -11.72 30.75
N MET A 36 -10.03 -10.93 30.85
CA MET A 36 -9.70 -10.11 32.01
C MET A 36 -10.13 -8.67 31.72
N LYS A 37 -11.12 -8.15 32.48
CA LYS A 37 -11.71 -6.81 32.33
C LYS A 37 -10.66 -5.71 32.28
N ALA A 38 -9.59 -5.85 33.06
CA ALA A 38 -8.52 -4.86 33.16
C ALA A 38 -7.94 -4.52 31.78
N PHE A 39 -7.61 -5.52 30.95
CA PHE A 39 -7.00 -5.27 29.63
C PHE A 39 -7.97 -4.58 28.66
N LEU A 40 -9.25 -4.96 28.68
CA LEU A 40 -10.27 -4.29 27.88
C LEU A 40 -10.43 -2.83 28.30
N ILE A 41 -10.51 -2.56 29.61
CA ILE A 41 -10.62 -1.20 30.16
C ILE A 41 -9.39 -0.34 29.83
N PHE A 42 -8.19 -0.93 29.89
CA PHE A 42 -6.96 -0.23 29.50
C PHE A 42 -6.90 0.08 28.00
N ALA A 43 -7.44 -0.81 27.16
CA ALA A 43 -7.49 -0.60 25.71
C ALA A 43 -8.52 0.45 25.31
N SER A 44 -9.64 0.58 26.04
CA SER A 44 -10.61 1.65 25.86
C SER A 44 -11.49 1.87 27.10
N LEU A 45 -11.66 3.14 27.47
CA LEU A 45 -12.55 3.57 28.55
C LEU A 45 -14.02 3.25 28.27
N ARG A 46 -14.42 3.07 27.00
CA ARG A 46 -15.79 2.70 26.65
C ARG A 46 -16.19 1.34 27.21
N TRP A 47 -15.22 0.42 27.32
CA TRP A 47 -15.46 -0.88 27.99
C TRP A 47 -15.80 -0.68 29.45
N LYS A 48 -15.18 0.28 30.14
CA LYS A 48 -15.50 0.60 31.53
C LYS A 48 -16.95 1.05 31.68
N ASP A 49 -17.40 1.94 30.81
CA ASP A 49 -18.76 2.47 30.83
C ASP A 49 -19.79 1.38 30.49
N MET A 50 -19.50 0.56 29.48
CA MET A 50 -20.33 -0.60 29.11
C MET A 50 -20.44 -1.61 30.25
N LEU A 51 -19.31 -1.99 30.86
CA LEU A 51 -19.29 -2.94 31.97
C LEU A 51 -20.00 -2.41 33.20
N THR A 52 -19.84 -1.12 33.51
CA THR A 52 -20.54 -0.47 34.64
C THR A 52 -22.06 -0.48 34.39
N THR A 53 -22.49 -0.05 33.21
CA THR A 53 -23.91 -0.02 32.82
C THR A 53 -24.51 -1.43 32.80
N TYR A 54 -23.76 -2.40 32.28
CA TYR A 54 -24.19 -3.78 32.23
C TYR A 54 -24.34 -4.37 33.64
N SER A 55 -23.36 -4.15 34.53
CA SER A 55 -23.42 -4.64 35.91
C SER A 55 -24.60 -4.09 36.72
N GLN A 56 -25.09 -2.89 36.40
CA GLN A 56 -26.26 -2.29 37.06
C GLN A 56 -27.59 -2.88 36.56
N ASN A 57 -27.63 -3.39 35.34
CA ASN A 57 -28.83 -3.91 34.69
C ASN A 57 -28.87 -5.45 34.59
N ALA A 58 -27.72 -6.12 34.77
CA ALA A 58 -27.55 -7.55 34.58
C ALA A 58 -28.08 -8.36 35.75
N VAL A 59 -29.37 -8.65 35.73
CA VAL A 59 -30.00 -9.51 36.73
C VAL A 59 -29.87 -11.00 36.41
N LYS A 60 -29.41 -11.48 35.22
CA LYS A 60 -29.62 -12.92 34.90
C LYS A 60 -28.54 -13.75 34.17
N ASP A 61 -27.54 -13.19 33.49
CA ASP A 61 -26.63 -14.05 32.71
C ASP A 61 -25.25 -14.19 33.36
N ILE A 62 -25.12 -15.26 34.14
CA ILE A 62 -23.88 -15.71 34.79
C ILE A 62 -23.56 -17.12 34.27
N LYS A 63 -22.31 -17.36 33.87
CA LYS A 63 -21.78 -18.69 33.53
C LYS A 63 -20.48 -18.90 34.31
N ASP A 64 -20.37 -20.02 35.01
CA ASP A 64 -19.21 -20.37 35.85
C ASP A 64 -18.84 -19.30 36.90
N GLY A 65 -19.84 -18.57 37.41
CA GLY A 65 -19.63 -17.46 38.35
C GLY A 65 -19.13 -16.16 37.70
N LEU A 66 -18.97 -16.12 36.38
CA LEU A 66 -18.57 -14.95 35.61
C LEU A 66 -19.77 -14.27 34.96
N HIS A 67 -19.77 -12.94 34.96
CA HIS A 67 -20.75 -12.16 34.20
C HIS A 67 -20.51 -12.30 32.70
N ILE A 68 -21.60 -12.39 31.94
CA ILE A 68 -21.56 -12.46 30.48
C ILE A 68 -21.86 -11.08 29.89
N LEU A 69 -20.99 -10.57 29.02
CA LEU A 69 -21.22 -9.38 28.19
C LEU A 69 -21.54 -9.83 26.75
N PRO A 70 -22.83 -9.82 26.34
CA PRO A 70 -23.22 -10.21 24.99
C PRO A 70 -22.90 -9.08 23.98
N LEU A 71 -22.28 -9.45 22.88
CA LEU A 71 -21.89 -8.59 21.76
C LEU A 71 -22.29 -9.25 20.43
N GLU A 72 -22.59 -8.42 19.43
CA GLU A 72 -23.16 -8.87 18.15
C GLU A 72 -22.09 -9.31 17.13
N GLU A 73 -20.82 -8.94 17.37
CA GLU A 73 -19.68 -9.25 16.51
C GLU A 73 -19.42 -10.76 16.45
N ASP A 74 -19.03 -11.25 15.27
CA ASP A 74 -18.68 -12.66 15.03
C ASP A 74 -17.38 -13.06 15.75
N GLU A 75 -17.15 -14.37 15.84
CA GLU A 75 -15.99 -14.97 16.49
C GLU A 75 -14.65 -14.41 15.98
N GLU A 76 -14.47 -14.27 14.66
CA GLU A 76 -13.19 -13.86 14.06
C GLU A 76 -12.88 -12.40 14.39
N THR A 77 -13.85 -11.51 14.15
CA THR A 77 -13.70 -10.06 14.39
C THR A 77 -13.52 -9.78 15.88
N LEU A 78 -14.36 -10.38 16.72
CA LEU A 78 -14.33 -10.15 18.17
C LEU A 78 -13.10 -10.77 18.82
N GLY A 79 -12.74 -12.00 18.44
CA GLY A 79 -11.53 -12.67 18.92
C GLY A 79 -10.27 -11.87 18.57
N THR A 80 -10.19 -11.31 17.36
CA THR A 80 -9.07 -10.46 16.95
C THR A 80 -9.00 -9.17 17.74
N LEU A 81 -10.13 -8.45 17.88
CA LEU A 81 -10.22 -7.24 18.70
C LEU A 81 -9.74 -7.49 20.13
N LEU A 82 -10.29 -8.53 20.77
CA LEU A 82 -9.97 -8.87 22.15
C LEU A 82 -8.49 -9.22 22.32
N ARG A 83 -7.90 -10.03 21.42
CA ARG A 83 -6.47 -10.33 21.44
C ARG A 83 -5.60 -9.08 21.33
N LEU A 84 -6.01 -8.08 20.55
CA LEU A 84 -5.29 -6.82 20.40
C LEU A 84 -5.41 -5.89 21.61
N CYS A 85 -6.42 -6.09 22.47
CA CYS A 85 -6.50 -5.42 23.77
C CYS A 85 -5.52 -6.00 24.80
N TYR A 86 -5.01 -7.22 24.58
CA TYR A 86 -4.10 -7.86 25.50
C TYR A 86 -2.64 -7.48 25.21
N PRO A 87 -1.77 -7.48 26.24
CA PRO A 87 -0.33 -7.34 26.04
C PRO A 87 0.21 -8.41 25.07
N PRO A 88 1.17 -8.09 24.18
CA PRO A 88 1.64 -9.01 23.15
C PRO A 88 2.15 -10.36 23.67
N HIS A 89 2.70 -10.40 24.89
CA HIS A 89 3.18 -11.63 25.51
C HIS A 89 2.04 -12.55 26.00
N ALA A 90 0.85 -12.01 26.26
CA ALA A 90 -0.31 -12.77 26.72
C ALA A 90 -1.10 -13.38 25.54
N ALA A 91 -1.10 -12.76 24.37
CA ALA A 91 -1.88 -13.20 23.21
C ALA A 91 -1.32 -14.45 22.51
N SER A 92 -0.19 -15.02 22.95
CA SER A 92 0.59 -16.12 22.34
C SER A 92 1.05 -15.90 20.89
N THR A 93 0.31 -15.14 20.08
CA THR A 93 0.64 -14.73 18.72
C THR A 93 -0.15 -13.48 18.37
N MET A 94 0.48 -12.53 17.67
CA MET A 94 -0.24 -11.40 17.07
C MET A 94 -1.27 -11.92 16.06
N PRO A 95 -2.53 -11.45 16.12
CA PRO A 95 -3.52 -11.79 15.11
C PRO A 95 -3.02 -11.43 13.72
N LYS A 96 -3.21 -12.34 12.77
CA LYS A 96 -2.85 -12.13 11.37
C LYS A 96 -4.05 -11.57 10.63
N ILE A 97 -3.95 -10.31 10.22
CA ILE A 97 -4.87 -9.76 9.22
C ILE A 97 -4.53 -10.38 7.87
N THR A 98 -5.49 -11.12 7.31
CA THR A 98 -5.35 -11.87 6.06
C THR A 98 -5.81 -11.07 4.84
N THR A 99 -6.77 -10.16 5.00
CA THR A 99 -7.34 -9.35 3.93
C THR A 99 -7.64 -7.92 4.39
N VAL A 100 -7.78 -7.00 3.44
CA VAL A 100 -8.18 -5.61 3.72
C VAL A 100 -9.63 -5.52 4.21
N GLN A 101 -10.52 -6.41 3.74
CA GLN A 101 -11.89 -6.55 4.25
C GLN A 101 -11.91 -6.94 5.73
N HIS A 102 -11.12 -7.94 6.10
CA HIS A 102 -11.00 -8.37 7.49
C HIS A 102 -10.44 -7.23 8.36
N ALA A 103 -9.42 -6.52 7.87
CA ALA A 103 -8.91 -5.33 8.54
C ALA A 103 -9.99 -4.27 8.77
N ALA A 104 -10.84 -4.01 7.76
CA ALA A 104 -11.91 -3.02 7.84
C ALA A 104 -12.98 -3.41 8.86
N ALA A 105 -13.37 -4.69 8.91
CA ALA A 105 -14.32 -5.20 9.89
C ALA A 105 -13.81 -4.99 11.33
N ILE A 106 -12.55 -5.36 11.60
CA ILE A 106 -11.94 -5.14 12.92
C ILE A 106 -11.81 -3.64 13.23
N PHE A 107 -11.44 -2.82 12.24
CA PHE A 107 -11.30 -1.39 12.44
C PHE A 107 -12.63 -0.72 12.79
N ASP A 108 -13.73 -1.09 12.13
CA ASP A 108 -15.08 -0.60 12.46
C ASP A 108 -15.46 -0.93 13.91
N VAL A 109 -15.15 -2.16 14.34
CA VAL A 109 -15.41 -2.63 15.69
C VAL A 109 -14.51 -1.93 16.71
N ALA A 110 -13.22 -1.75 16.40
CA ALA A 110 -12.29 -0.98 17.23
C ALA A 110 -12.81 0.44 17.42
N ARG A 111 -13.28 1.09 16.35
CA ARG A 111 -13.85 2.44 16.40
C ARG A 111 -15.17 2.50 17.14
N LYS A 112 -16.05 1.50 16.97
CA LYS A 112 -17.30 1.35 17.75
C LYS A 112 -16.99 1.30 19.25
N TYR A 113 -15.94 0.58 19.64
CA TYR A 113 -15.51 0.42 21.02
C TYR A 113 -14.44 1.43 21.47
N LEU A 114 -14.10 2.44 20.66
CA LEU A 114 -13.08 3.47 20.96
C LEU A 114 -11.71 2.90 21.35
N ALA A 115 -11.31 1.78 20.75
CA ALA A 115 -10.05 1.09 21.01
C ALA A 115 -8.94 1.61 20.08
N GLU A 116 -8.47 2.83 20.32
CA GLU A 116 -7.46 3.53 19.48
C GLU A 116 -6.16 2.75 19.32
N VAL A 117 -5.75 2.00 20.35
CA VAL A 117 -4.57 1.12 20.29
C VAL A 117 -4.75 0.03 19.22
N VAL A 118 -5.95 -0.51 19.10
CA VAL A 118 -6.29 -1.52 18.09
C VAL A 118 -6.30 -0.89 16.71
N GLU A 119 -6.95 0.27 16.55
CA GLU A 119 -6.95 1.02 15.28
C GLU A 119 -5.53 1.26 14.76
N THR A 120 -4.62 1.67 15.64
CA THR A 120 -3.21 1.91 15.31
C THR A 120 -2.52 0.64 14.82
N VAL A 121 -2.71 -0.49 15.50
CA VAL A 121 -2.11 -1.79 15.12
C VAL A 121 -2.66 -2.28 13.79
N ILE A 122 -3.98 -2.20 13.59
CA ILE A 122 -4.62 -2.60 12.33
C ILE A 122 -4.08 -1.76 11.17
N MET A 123 -4.00 -0.44 11.33
CA MET A 123 -3.43 0.45 10.32
C MET A 123 -1.98 0.07 9.97
N GLN A 124 -1.13 -0.16 10.98
CA GLN A 124 0.26 -0.59 10.76
C GLN A 124 0.36 -1.91 10.00
N GLN A 125 -0.47 -2.89 10.36
CA GLN A 125 -0.51 -4.17 9.65
C GLN A 125 -1.03 -4.01 8.22
N VAL A 126 -2.04 -3.18 7.98
CA VAL A 126 -2.56 -2.93 6.63
C VAL A 126 -1.47 -2.32 5.74
N MET A 127 -0.80 -1.29 6.26
CA MET A 127 0.29 -0.63 5.55
C MET A 127 1.50 -1.55 5.34
N GLY A 128 1.86 -2.36 6.34
CA GLY A 128 3.00 -3.27 6.26
C GLY A 128 2.77 -4.46 5.33
N ASN A 129 1.55 -5.02 5.31
CA ASN A 129 1.26 -6.28 4.63
C ASN A 129 0.74 -6.08 3.21
N PHE A 130 -0.04 -5.01 2.95
CA PHE A 130 -0.79 -4.89 1.70
C PHE A 130 -0.38 -3.70 0.83
N LEU A 131 0.31 -2.68 1.35
CA LEU A 131 0.63 -1.48 0.58
C LEU A 131 1.41 -1.80 -0.71
N CYS A 132 2.37 -2.73 -0.60
CA CYS A 132 3.23 -3.16 -1.69
C CYS A 132 2.65 -4.26 -2.57
N THR A 133 1.45 -4.78 -2.31
CA THR A 133 0.82 -5.84 -3.12
C THR A 133 -0.51 -5.35 -3.68
N GLU A 134 -1.30 -4.70 -2.85
CA GLU A 134 -2.69 -4.30 -3.08
C GLU A 134 -2.91 -2.80 -2.80
N PRO A 135 -2.13 -1.86 -3.39
CA PRO A 135 -2.19 -0.44 -3.05
C PRO A 135 -3.57 0.20 -3.32
N MET A 136 -4.34 -0.32 -4.27
CA MET A 136 -5.72 0.15 -4.52
C MET A 136 -6.65 -0.16 -3.35
N ARG A 137 -6.54 -1.35 -2.76
CA ARG A 137 -7.34 -1.75 -1.60
C ARG A 137 -6.94 -0.96 -0.37
N VAL A 138 -5.63 -0.75 -0.17
CA VAL A 138 -5.12 0.10 0.90
C VAL A 138 -5.57 1.56 0.74
N PHE A 139 -5.61 2.08 -0.49
CA PHE A 139 -6.15 3.42 -0.75
C PHE A 139 -7.63 3.50 -0.35
N ALA A 140 -8.44 2.51 -0.72
CA ALA A 140 -9.86 2.46 -0.37
C ALA A 140 -10.08 2.33 1.15
N PHE A 141 -9.29 1.51 1.83
CA PHE A 141 -9.28 1.41 3.28
C PHE A 141 -8.96 2.76 3.93
N ALA A 142 -7.87 3.41 3.52
CA ALA A 142 -7.47 4.71 4.04
C ALA A 142 -8.53 5.80 3.77
N TRP A 143 -9.21 5.74 2.62
CA TRP A 143 -10.34 6.60 2.30
C TRP A 143 -11.51 6.40 3.27
N ARG A 144 -11.99 5.16 3.42
CA ARG A 144 -13.13 4.80 4.28
C ARG A 144 -12.93 5.29 5.72
N PHE A 145 -11.71 5.23 6.22
CA PHE A 145 -11.37 5.58 7.60
C PHE A 145 -10.78 6.99 7.77
N GLY A 146 -10.71 7.81 6.71
CA GLY A 146 -10.26 9.20 6.80
C GLY A 146 -8.75 9.38 7.05
N MET A 147 -7.94 8.39 6.68
CA MET A 147 -6.50 8.32 6.91
C MET A 147 -5.72 9.03 5.80
N CYS A 148 -5.64 10.37 5.89
CA CYS A 148 -5.04 11.21 4.83
C CYS A 148 -3.59 10.88 4.49
N SER A 149 -2.75 10.55 5.48
CA SER A 149 -1.33 10.22 5.26
C SER A 149 -1.17 8.91 4.49
N GLU A 150 -1.89 7.88 4.94
CA GLU A 150 -1.88 6.52 4.41
C GLU A 150 -2.46 6.51 3.00
N MET A 151 -3.50 7.31 2.77
CA MET A 151 -4.09 7.49 1.45
C MET A 151 -3.09 8.05 0.43
N LYS A 152 -2.27 9.04 0.82
CA LYS A 152 -1.23 9.60 -0.07
C LYS A 152 -0.15 8.56 -0.38
N LEU A 153 0.27 7.79 0.63
CA LEU A 153 1.23 6.71 0.45
C LEU A 153 0.69 5.63 -0.48
N ALA A 154 -0.54 5.18 -0.27
CA ALA A 154 -1.21 4.21 -1.12
C ALA A 154 -1.37 4.72 -2.55
N ALA A 155 -1.80 5.98 -2.73
CA ALA A 155 -1.93 6.61 -4.04
C ALA A 155 -0.60 6.63 -4.80
N LYS A 156 0.51 6.97 -4.12
CA LYS A 156 1.86 6.91 -4.71
C LYS A 156 2.24 5.49 -5.12
N GLU A 157 1.93 4.50 -4.30
CA GLU A 157 2.18 3.09 -4.65
C GLU A 157 1.29 2.59 -5.80
N THR A 158 0.13 3.20 -6.06
CA THR A 158 -0.65 2.87 -7.28
C THR A 158 0.05 3.27 -8.58
N LEU A 159 1.03 4.18 -8.55
CA LEU A 159 1.74 4.65 -9.76
C LEU A 159 2.58 3.55 -10.43
N ARG A 160 2.96 2.51 -9.68
CA ARG A 160 3.66 1.34 -10.24
C ARG A 160 2.73 0.43 -11.07
N LEU A 161 1.42 0.63 -10.95
CA LEU A 161 0.40 -0.16 -11.64
C LEU A 161 -0.17 0.65 -12.82
N PRO A 162 -0.44 0.00 -13.97
CA PRO A 162 -1.08 0.66 -15.09
C PRO A 162 -2.42 1.23 -14.66
N LEU A 163 -2.79 2.40 -15.20
CA LEU A 163 -4.08 3.02 -14.92
C LEU A 163 -5.24 2.16 -15.42
N LEU A 164 -5.07 1.58 -16.62
CA LEU A 164 -6.03 0.72 -17.29
C LEU A 164 -5.76 -0.75 -16.99
N GLY A 165 -6.80 -1.58 -16.99
CA GLY A 165 -6.69 -3.02 -16.76
C GLY A 165 -6.51 -3.42 -15.29
N ARG A 166 -6.77 -2.50 -14.35
CA ARG A 166 -6.84 -2.84 -12.93
C ARG A 166 -8.04 -3.74 -12.67
N GLU A 167 -7.82 -4.79 -11.90
CA GLU A 167 -8.90 -5.67 -11.47
C GLU A 167 -9.83 -4.95 -10.50
N TYR A 168 -11.12 -5.27 -10.60
CA TYR A 168 -12.11 -4.82 -9.64
C TYR A 168 -11.81 -5.45 -8.26
N SER A 169 -12.04 -4.66 -7.21
CA SER A 169 -12.03 -5.16 -5.84
C SER A 169 -13.20 -4.55 -5.08
N GLU A 170 -13.76 -5.30 -4.13
CA GLU A 170 -14.95 -4.87 -3.38
C GLU A 170 -14.71 -3.59 -2.56
N GLU A 171 -13.45 -3.33 -2.17
CA GLU A 171 -13.07 -2.12 -1.45
C GLU A 171 -13.27 -0.85 -2.29
N LEU A 172 -13.33 -0.96 -3.63
CA LEU A 172 -13.67 0.18 -4.49
C LEU A 172 -15.08 0.71 -4.22
N GLU A 173 -15.98 -0.10 -3.68
CA GLU A 173 -17.32 0.35 -3.27
C GLU A 173 -17.27 1.28 -2.03
N TRP A 174 -16.14 1.32 -1.31
CA TRP A 174 -15.96 2.21 -0.16
C TRP A 174 -15.52 3.62 -0.54
N ILE A 175 -15.13 3.83 -1.80
CA ILE A 175 -14.69 5.13 -2.29
C ILE A 175 -15.78 5.76 -3.16
N SER A 176 -15.94 7.08 -3.05
CA SER A 176 -16.83 7.80 -3.97
C SER A 176 -16.24 7.81 -5.38
N GLY A 177 -17.13 7.91 -6.39
CA GLY A 177 -16.68 8.13 -7.77
C GLY A 177 -15.79 9.36 -7.92
N GLY A 178 -16.02 10.40 -7.11
CA GLY A 178 -15.15 11.58 -7.06
C GLY A 178 -13.75 11.29 -6.52
N ALA A 179 -13.63 10.45 -5.49
CA ALA A 179 -12.34 10.01 -4.96
C ALA A 179 -11.55 9.19 -5.98
N LEU A 180 -12.21 8.24 -6.65
CA LEU A 180 -11.59 7.45 -7.72
C LEU A 180 -11.13 8.33 -8.88
N HIS A 181 -11.98 9.28 -9.32
CA HIS A 181 -11.63 10.21 -10.39
C HIS A 181 -10.41 11.08 -10.03
N ARG A 182 -10.32 11.59 -8.80
CA ARG A 182 -9.14 12.35 -8.34
C ARG A 182 -7.87 11.50 -8.31
N LEU A 183 -7.97 10.23 -7.91
CA LEU A 183 -6.84 9.30 -7.97
C LEU A 183 -6.38 9.03 -9.41
N GLN A 184 -7.32 8.90 -10.35
CA GLN A 184 -7.01 8.74 -11.77
C GLN A 184 -6.34 10.00 -12.35
N GLN A 185 -6.87 11.19 -12.03
CA GLN A 185 -6.25 12.46 -12.42
C GLN A 185 -4.83 12.62 -11.87
N TYR A 186 -4.63 12.26 -10.61
CA TYR A 186 -3.31 12.22 -9.98
C TYR A 186 -2.36 11.29 -10.74
N HIS A 187 -2.79 10.08 -11.09
CA HIS A 187 -1.99 9.13 -11.87
C HIS A 187 -1.62 9.69 -13.24
N VAL A 188 -2.57 10.27 -13.98
CA VAL A 188 -2.31 10.89 -15.28
C VAL A 188 -1.32 12.06 -15.17
N ALA A 189 -1.46 12.92 -14.16
CA ALA A 189 -0.55 14.02 -13.91
C ALA A 189 0.86 13.54 -13.58
N CYS A 190 1.00 12.47 -12.77
CA CYS A 190 2.27 11.80 -12.54
C CYS A 190 2.86 11.20 -13.82
N GLY A 191 2.04 10.58 -14.67
CA GLY A 191 2.39 10.08 -16.00
C GLY A 191 3.01 11.18 -16.86
N GLN A 192 2.33 12.32 -16.97
CA GLN A 192 2.82 13.48 -17.72
C GLN A 192 4.12 14.04 -17.14
N ALA A 193 4.22 14.15 -15.80
CA ALA A 193 5.43 14.63 -15.14
C ALA A 193 6.63 13.69 -15.38
N ALA A 194 6.43 12.38 -15.26
CA ALA A 194 7.45 11.38 -15.54
C ALA A 194 7.82 11.32 -17.04
N GLY A 195 6.84 11.47 -17.94
CA GLY A 195 7.07 11.55 -19.37
C GLY A 195 7.88 12.80 -19.77
N ALA A 196 7.65 13.93 -19.10
CA ALA A 196 8.41 15.17 -19.33
C ALA A 196 9.89 15.03 -18.94
N VAL A 197 10.23 14.20 -17.94
CA VAL A 197 11.61 13.86 -17.57
C VAL A 197 12.34 13.17 -18.73
N VAL A 198 11.62 12.43 -19.57
CA VAL A 198 12.18 11.77 -20.76
C VAL A 198 12.33 12.74 -21.94
N ASP A 199 11.43 13.72 -22.07
CA ASP A 199 11.49 14.74 -23.12
C ASP A 199 12.62 15.76 -22.90
N ASP A 200 12.89 16.14 -21.64
CA ASP A 200 13.93 17.10 -21.29
C ASP A 200 14.90 16.52 -20.25
N LEU A 201 16.15 16.29 -20.68
CA LEU A 201 17.20 15.67 -19.87
C LEU A 201 17.98 16.69 -19.01
N VAL A 202 17.40 17.85 -18.69
CA VAL A 202 18.02 18.88 -17.80
C VAL A 202 18.44 18.37 -16.42
N TRP A 203 17.93 17.23 -15.99
CA TRP A 203 18.36 16.54 -14.76
C TRP A 203 19.68 15.76 -14.91
N LEU A 204 20.11 15.49 -16.15
CA LEU A 204 21.30 14.71 -16.46
C LEU A 204 22.56 15.58 -16.29
N THR A 205 23.32 15.31 -15.23
CA THR A 205 24.55 16.03 -14.90
C THR A 205 25.77 15.51 -15.66
N ARG A 206 25.77 14.22 -16.00
CA ARG A 206 26.84 13.58 -16.79
C ARG A 206 26.68 13.90 -18.27
N GLU A 207 27.77 14.35 -18.88
CA GLU A 207 27.79 14.72 -20.30
C GLU A 207 28.31 13.66 -21.25
N THR A 208 28.98 12.65 -20.71
CA THR A 208 29.80 11.71 -21.46
C THR A 208 29.12 10.35 -21.48
N PHE A 209 28.31 10.10 -22.51
CA PHE A 209 27.69 8.80 -22.74
C PHE A 209 27.98 8.32 -24.15
N THR A 210 28.05 7.01 -24.34
CA THR A 210 28.37 6.41 -25.63
C THR A 210 27.34 6.80 -26.70
N TRP A 211 26.07 7.02 -26.34
CA TRP A 211 25.05 7.49 -27.27
C TRP A 211 25.21 8.97 -27.67
N PHE A 212 25.95 9.77 -26.88
CA PHE A 212 26.33 11.15 -27.21
C PHE A 212 27.68 11.26 -27.93
N GLU A 213 28.57 10.26 -27.80
CA GLU A 213 29.97 10.40 -28.25
C GLU A 213 30.41 9.36 -29.30
N CYS A 214 29.57 8.37 -29.62
CA CYS A 214 29.97 7.31 -30.55
C CYS A 214 30.19 7.83 -31.97
N MET A 215 31.46 7.99 -32.35
CA MET A 215 31.87 8.40 -33.69
C MET A 215 31.40 7.42 -34.80
N ASP A 216 31.31 6.12 -34.51
CA ASP A 216 30.84 5.14 -35.49
C ASP A 216 29.35 5.33 -35.80
N CYS A 217 28.54 5.66 -34.78
CA CYS A 217 27.13 5.99 -34.97
C CYS A 217 26.95 7.36 -35.64
N ASN A 218 27.79 8.33 -35.31
CA ASN A 218 27.79 9.65 -35.95
C ASN A 218 28.07 9.56 -37.46
N ARG A 219 29.12 8.82 -37.85
CA ARG A 219 29.49 8.64 -39.27
C ARG A 219 28.45 7.91 -40.11
N ARG A 220 27.62 7.09 -39.49
CA ARG A 220 26.57 6.31 -40.17
C ARG A 220 25.25 7.08 -40.30
N GLU A 221 25.19 8.35 -39.89
CA GLU A 221 23.98 9.20 -39.92
C GLU A 221 22.73 8.51 -39.33
N CYS A 222 22.90 7.64 -38.34
CA CYS A 222 21.86 6.71 -37.91
C CYS A 222 20.64 7.36 -37.24
N ALA A 223 20.76 8.61 -36.80
CA ALA A 223 19.73 9.59 -36.44
C ALA A 223 20.38 10.66 -35.56
N THR A 224 20.20 11.96 -35.86
CA THR A 224 20.75 13.06 -35.07
C THR A 224 19.61 13.88 -34.45
N VAL A 225 19.30 13.59 -33.19
CA VAL A 225 18.38 14.43 -32.39
C VAL A 225 19.22 15.22 -31.39
N GLN A 226 18.84 16.47 -31.14
CA GLN A 226 19.43 17.25 -30.05
C GLN A 226 18.59 17.10 -28.79
N VAL A 227 19.26 16.87 -27.67
CA VAL A 227 18.65 16.87 -26.34
C VAL A 227 19.29 17.96 -25.51
N LYS A 228 18.48 18.57 -24.64
CA LYS A 228 18.95 19.51 -23.62
C LYS A 228 19.34 18.72 -22.37
N ILE A 229 20.50 19.03 -21.80
CA ILE A 229 20.99 18.46 -20.55
C ILE A 229 21.20 19.56 -19.48
N SER A 230 21.63 19.16 -18.29
CA SER A 230 21.83 20.08 -17.17
C SER A 230 22.75 21.25 -17.52
N GLY A 231 22.38 22.45 -17.04
CA GLY A 231 23.04 23.71 -17.39
C GLY A 231 22.59 24.29 -18.75
N ASN A 232 21.46 23.84 -19.29
CA ASN A 232 20.91 24.28 -20.58
C ASN A 232 21.87 24.01 -21.77
N ARG A 233 22.71 22.97 -21.63
CA ARG A 233 23.67 22.57 -22.65
C ARG A 233 22.99 21.64 -23.65
N MET A 234 23.33 21.77 -24.93
CA MET A 234 22.80 20.91 -25.99
C MET A 234 23.76 19.76 -26.29
N LYS A 235 23.24 18.55 -26.39
CA LYS A 235 24.00 17.36 -26.83
C LYS A 235 23.33 16.70 -28.01
N TRP A 236 24.14 16.23 -28.95
CA TRP A 236 23.68 15.38 -30.04
C TRP A 236 23.55 13.94 -29.56
N VAL A 237 22.46 13.28 -29.94
CA VAL A 237 22.28 11.84 -29.80
C VAL A 237 22.55 11.21 -31.15
N TYR A 238 23.57 10.36 -31.22
CA TYR A 238 23.96 9.67 -32.46
C TYR A 238 23.42 8.25 -32.55
N SER A 239 22.97 7.67 -31.43
CA SER A 239 22.53 6.29 -31.36
C SER A 239 21.02 6.15 -31.55
N LYS A 240 20.59 5.48 -32.62
CA LYS A 240 19.17 5.18 -32.88
C LYS A 240 18.53 4.31 -31.79
N TRP A 241 19.23 3.27 -31.34
CA TRP A 241 18.75 2.36 -30.28
C TRP A 241 18.40 3.12 -28.99
N TRP A 242 19.14 4.18 -28.67
CA TRP A 242 18.90 5.03 -27.51
C TRP A 242 17.59 5.81 -27.64
N GLN A 243 17.34 6.38 -28.82
CA GLN A 243 16.10 7.13 -29.10
C GLN A 243 14.88 6.21 -29.01
N GLU A 244 14.99 4.99 -29.53
CA GLU A 244 13.94 3.96 -29.40
C GLU A 244 13.71 3.57 -27.93
N TYR A 245 14.77 3.41 -27.15
CA TYR A 245 14.67 3.16 -25.71
C TYR A 245 13.96 4.29 -24.97
N MET A 246 14.38 5.55 -25.18
CA MET A 246 13.72 6.70 -24.53
C MET A 246 12.24 6.81 -24.93
N LYS A 247 11.90 6.54 -26.20
CA LYS A 247 10.50 6.51 -26.66
C LYS A 247 9.69 5.41 -25.96
N ALA A 248 10.24 4.20 -25.85
CA ALA A 248 9.59 3.09 -25.15
C ALA A 248 9.44 3.39 -23.64
N MET A 249 10.49 3.94 -23.02
CA MET A 249 10.50 4.34 -21.62
C MET A 249 9.47 5.42 -21.32
N LYS A 250 9.33 6.43 -22.20
CA LYS A 250 8.25 7.43 -22.08
C LYS A 250 6.87 6.79 -22.08
N SER A 251 6.63 5.86 -22.99
CA SER A 251 5.35 5.15 -23.07
C SER A 251 5.09 4.35 -21.80
N ALA A 252 6.11 3.66 -21.28
CA ALA A 252 6.02 2.89 -20.05
C ALA A 252 5.77 3.79 -18.83
N LEU A 253 6.47 4.91 -18.70
CA LEU A 253 6.29 5.87 -17.60
C LEU A 253 4.94 6.59 -17.63
N ASN A 254 4.39 6.86 -18.81
CA ASN A 254 3.03 7.39 -18.93
C ASN A 254 1.99 6.38 -18.41
N ALA A 255 2.22 5.08 -18.59
CA ALA A 255 1.34 4.02 -18.10
C ALA A 255 1.57 3.71 -16.61
N CYS A 256 2.82 3.71 -16.18
CA CYS A 256 3.26 3.41 -14.82
C CYS A 256 4.33 4.45 -14.39
N PRO A 257 3.94 5.61 -13.84
CA PRO A 257 4.87 6.67 -13.47
C PRO A 257 5.59 6.38 -12.15
N SER A 258 6.46 5.38 -12.17
CA SER A 258 7.24 4.95 -11.00
C SER A 258 8.69 4.72 -11.38
N ARG A 259 9.60 4.95 -10.44
CA ARG A 259 10.99 4.48 -10.51
C ARG A 259 11.09 3.00 -10.91
N ARG A 260 10.18 2.15 -10.42
CA ARG A 260 10.18 0.69 -10.75
C ARG A 260 10.05 0.43 -12.24
N THR A 261 9.41 1.32 -12.99
CA THR A 261 9.28 1.22 -14.44
C THR A 261 10.59 1.52 -15.16
N VAL A 262 11.43 2.40 -14.59
CA VAL A 262 12.80 2.64 -15.09
C VAL A 262 13.70 1.43 -14.82
N GLU A 263 13.50 0.78 -13.68
CA GLU A 263 14.24 -0.39 -13.22
C GLU A 263 13.76 -1.71 -13.86
N ASP A 264 12.75 -1.67 -14.73
CA ASP A 264 12.25 -2.84 -15.45
C ASP A 264 13.34 -3.40 -16.37
N PRO A 265 13.80 -4.65 -16.13
CA PRO A 265 14.88 -5.25 -16.91
C PRO A 265 14.51 -5.42 -18.38
N ILE A 266 13.23 -5.60 -18.73
CA ILE A 266 12.81 -5.92 -20.11
C ILE A 266 13.18 -4.78 -21.06
N LEU A 267 12.85 -3.54 -20.70
CA LEU A 267 13.13 -2.37 -21.53
C LEU A 267 14.63 -2.11 -21.65
N VAL A 268 15.37 -2.32 -20.55
CA VAL A 268 16.81 -2.09 -20.49
C VAL A 268 17.56 -3.16 -21.30
N GLU A 269 17.22 -4.43 -21.15
CA GLU A 269 17.83 -5.56 -21.87
C GLU A 269 17.63 -5.44 -23.38
N GLU A 270 16.43 -5.05 -23.82
CA GLU A 270 16.15 -4.83 -25.24
C GLU A 270 17.01 -3.69 -25.81
N ALA A 271 17.21 -2.61 -25.05
CA ALA A 271 18.10 -1.52 -25.43
C ALA A 271 19.57 -1.96 -25.51
N LEU A 272 20.05 -2.73 -24.53
CA LEU A 272 21.40 -3.30 -24.51
C LEU A 272 21.63 -4.23 -25.70
N ARG A 273 20.67 -5.10 -26.02
CA ARG A 273 20.71 -6.00 -27.17
C ARG A 273 20.84 -5.22 -28.48
N LYS A 274 20.00 -4.19 -28.68
CA LYS A 274 20.07 -3.33 -29.87
C LYS A 274 21.40 -2.58 -29.97
N ALA A 275 21.93 -2.08 -28.84
CA ALA A 275 23.22 -1.41 -28.80
C ALA A 275 24.36 -2.32 -29.28
N CYS A 276 24.43 -3.55 -28.76
CA CYS A 276 25.43 -4.55 -29.12
C CYS A 276 25.34 -4.98 -30.59
N GLN A 277 24.13 -5.14 -31.13
CA GLN A 277 23.92 -5.52 -32.53
C GLN A 277 24.25 -4.39 -33.52
N SER A 278 24.00 -3.14 -33.12
CA SER A 278 24.12 -1.99 -34.03
C SER A 278 25.53 -1.41 -34.09
N CYS A 279 26.32 -1.50 -33.00
CA CYS A 279 27.64 -0.88 -32.92
C CYS A 279 28.54 -1.55 -31.87
N LEU A 280 29.72 -2.04 -32.31
CA LEU A 280 30.71 -2.67 -31.42
C LEU A 280 31.18 -1.73 -30.29
N ARG A 281 31.41 -0.45 -30.59
CA ARG A 281 31.85 0.55 -29.60
C ARG A 281 30.79 0.81 -28.53
N CYS A 282 29.53 0.94 -28.94
CA CYS A 282 28.42 1.06 -27.99
C CYS A 282 28.30 -0.21 -27.14
N GLY A 283 28.36 -1.40 -27.75
CA GLY A 283 28.27 -2.67 -27.04
C GLY A 283 29.31 -2.85 -25.92
N MET A 284 30.53 -2.31 -26.09
CA MET A 284 31.56 -2.39 -25.05
C MET A 284 31.31 -1.50 -23.82
N ARG A 285 30.65 -0.34 -23.99
CA ARG A 285 30.49 0.66 -22.92
C ARG A 285 29.09 0.71 -22.31
N VAL A 286 28.08 0.32 -23.09
CA VAL A 286 26.68 0.57 -22.79
C VAL A 286 26.23 -0.02 -21.45
N PHE A 287 26.75 -1.18 -21.04
CA PHE A 287 26.31 -1.85 -19.80
C PHE A 287 26.52 -1.01 -18.54
N LYS A 288 27.72 -0.43 -18.37
CA LYS A 288 28.03 0.42 -17.20
C LYS A 288 27.25 1.73 -17.27
N GLU A 289 27.28 2.37 -18.43
CA GLU A 289 26.67 3.67 -18.65
C GLU A 289 25.15 3.66 -18.54
N MET A 290 24.51 2.59 -19.03
CA MET A 290 23.06 2.39 -18.95
C MET A 290 22.61 2.25 -17.50
N ARG A 291 23.35 1.52 -16.66
CA ARG A 291 23.05 1.37 -15.23
C ARG A 291 23.08 2.72 -14.51
N GLU A 292 24.14 3.50 -14.73
CA GLU A 292 24.28 4.84 -14.13
C GLU A 292 23.18 5.78 -14.62
N PHE A 293 22.84 5.72 -15.91
CA PHE A 293 21.74 6.50 -16.47
C PHE A 293 20.39 6.13 -15.85
N CYS A 294 20.07 4.84 -15.75
CA CYS A 294 18.78 4.38 -15.19
C CYS A 294 18.63 4.83 -13.72
N GLN A 295 19.71 4.83 -12.95
CA GLN A 295 19.71 5.35 -11.57
C GLN A 295 19.33 6.84 -11.55
N MET A 296 19.97 7.66 -12.38
CA MET A 296 19.69 9.10 -12.44
C MET A 296 18.29 9.39 -12.99
N LEU A 297 17.83 8.61 -13.98
CA LEU A 297 16.48 8.71 -14.52
C LEU A 297 15.42 8.38 -13.47
N ALA A 298 15.63 7.30 -12.70
CA ALA A 298 14.72 6.91 -11.63
C ALA A 298 14.63 8.00 -10.53
N ASP A 299 15.76 8.59 -10.13
CA ASP A 299 15.78 9.71 -9.19
C ASP A 299 15.07 10.96 -9.75
N ALA A 300 15.19 11.22 -11.04
CA ALA A 300 14.50 12.33 -11.70
C ALA A 300 12.99 12.10 -11.79
N VAL A 301 12.55 10.87 -12.07
CA VAL A 301 11.14 10.46 -12.08
C VAL A 301 10.52 10.62 -10.69
N ASP A 302 11.20 10.15 -9.64
CA ASP A 302 10.69 10.30 -8.26
C ASP A 302 10.53 11.77 -7.88
N LYS A 303 11.53 12.61 -8.18
CA LYS A 303 11.45 14.07 -7.93
C LYS A 303 10.37 14.77 -8.74
N ALA A 304 10.06 14.28 -9.93
CA ALA A 304 9.02 14.85 -10.78
C ALA A 304 7.62 14.48 -10.28
N THR A 305 7.41 13.21 -9.93
CA THR A 305 6.12 12.71 -9.42
C THR A 305 5.82 13.21 -8.01
N GLU A 306 6.83 13.42 -7.16
CA GLU A 306 6.65 13.96 -5.81
C GLU A 306 6.08 15.40 -5.79
N LYS A 307 6.31 16.18 -6.87
CA LYS A 307 5.74 17.53 -7.01
C LYS A 307 4.26 17.52 -7.35
N VAL A 308 3.71 16.37 -7.78
CA VAL A 308 2.30 16.22 -8.10
C VAL A 308 1.53 15.97 -6.81
N ILE A 309 0.56 16.82 -6.51
CA ILE A 309 -0.20 16.75 -5.27
C ILE A 309 -1.53 16.06 -5.53
N LEU A 310 -1.81 14.98 -4.79
CA LEU A 310 -3.14 14.40 -4.72
C LEU A 310 -4.07 15.32 -3.90
N ASN A 311 -5.14 15.79 -4.53
CA ASN A 311 -6.19 16.52 -3.84
C ASN A 311 -7.11 15.55 -3.07
N ILE A 312 -7.02 15.56 -1.74
CA ILE A 312 -7.85 14.74 -0.85
C ILE A 312 -8.99 15.61 -0.34
N GLN A 313 -10.23 15.26 -0.70
CA GLN A 313 -11.45 15.89 -0.23
C GLN A 313 -12.36 14.80 0.34
N LEU A 314 -12.05 14.39 1.57
CA LEU A 314 -12.83 13.42 2.35
C LEU A 314 -14.26 13.93 2.58
#